data_AF-D7EA74-F1
#
_entry.id   AF-D7EA74-F1
#
_cell.length_a   1.000
_cell.length_b   1.000
_cell.length_c   1.000
_cell.angle_alpha   90.00
_cell.angle_beta   90.00
_cell.angle_gamma   90.00
#
_symmetry.space_group_name_H-M   'P 1'
#
loop_
_entity.id
_entity.type
_entity.pdbx_description
1 polymer ?
#
loop_
_entity_poly.entity_id
_entity_poly.type
_entity_poly.pdbx_seq_one_letter_code
_entity_poly.pdbx_strand_id
1 'polypeptide(L)' 'MQKEQCICDSCNTQLRKQVLGMNILYFCRNCGRMTSAEYV' A
#
# COMPACT_ATOMS: atom_id res chain seq x y z
N MET A 1 16.82 -4.94 7.78
CA MET A 1 15.36 -5.11 7.69
C MET A 1 14.91 -4.41 6.41
N GLN A 2 14.62 -5.16 5.36
CA GLN A 2 14.25 -4.59 4.05
C GLN A 2 12.86 -3.96 4.18
N LYS A 3 12.79 -2.63 4.02
CA LYS A 3 11.54 -1.88 4.08
C LYS A 3 10.92 -2.00 2.68
N GLU A 4 10.06 -2.99 2.48
CA GLU A 4 9.28 -3.13 1.25
C GLU A 4 8.62 -1.78 0.96
N GLN A 5 9.12 -1.10 -0.07
CA GLN A 5 8.57 0.16 -0.51
C GLN A 5 7.27 -0.17 -1.25
N CYS A 6 6.16 -0.15 -0.53
CA CYS A 6 4.82 -0.26 -1.13
C CYS A 6 4.59 0.99 -1.98
N ILE A 7 4.84 0.86 -3.28
CA ILE A 7 4.68 1.92 -4.28
C ILE A 7 3.47 1.57 -5.16
N CYS A 8 2.68 2.57 -5.53
CA CYS A 8 1.59 2.39 -6.46
C CYS A 8 2.12 2.05 -7.85
N ASP A 9 1.72 0.90 -8.38
CA ASP A 9 2.00 0.43 -9.74
C ASP A 9 1.62 1.44 -10.85
N SER A 10 0.57 2.21 -10.62
CA SER A 10 0.01 3.13 -11.63
C SER A 10 0.68 4.49 -11.69
N CYS A 11 1.12 5.03 -10.56
CA CYS A 11 1.57 6.42 -10.47
C CYS A 11 2.87 6.59 -9.68
N ASN A 12 3.52 5.49 -9.32
CA ASN A 12 4.75 5.42 -8.52
C ASN A 12 4.71 6.24 -7.22
N THR A 13 3.51 6.57 -6.74
CA THR A 13 3.33 7.27 -5.47
C THR A 13 3.43 6.28 -4.31
N GLN A 14 4.10 6.69 -3.23
CA GLN A 14 4.21 5.88 -2.03
C GLN A 14 2.83 5.59 -1.42
N LEU A 15 2.53 4.30 -1.23
CA LEU A 15 1.29 3.87 -0.61
C LEU A 15 1.35 4.10 0.90
N ARG A 16 0.23 4.55 1.48
CA ARG A 16 0.09 4.68 2.93
C ARG A 16 -0.42 3.36 3.49
N LYS A 17 0.33 2.82 4.45
CA LYS A 17 -0.09 1.66 5.24
C LYS A 17 -1.21 2.04 6.20
N GLN A 18 -2.27 1.25 6.22
CA GLN A 18 -3.38 1.36 7.15
C GLN A 18 -3.67 -0.03 7.73
N VAL A 19 -3.75 -0.12 9.06
CA VAL A 19 -4.01 -1.37 9.78
C VAL A 19 -5.48 -1.37 10.20
N LEU A 20 -6.24 -2.37 9.75
CA LEU A 20 -7.64 -2.58 10.12
C LEU A 20 -7.76 -3.93 10.83
N GLY A 21 -7.66 -3.90 12.16
CA GLY A 21 -7.59 -5.12 12.98
C GLY A 21 -6.31 -5.90 12.67
N MET A 22 -6.47 -7.13 12.15
CA MET A 22 -5.35 -7.98 11.71
C MET A 22 -4.96 -7.75 10.24
N ASN A 23 -5.74 -6.97 9.48
CA ASN A 23 -5.50 -6.73 8.07
C ASN A 23 -4.59 -5.52 7.85
N ILE A 24 -3.70 -5.62 6.88
CA ILE A 24 -2.88 -4.51 6.39
C ILE A 24 -3.36 -4.13 5.00
N LEU A 25 -3.70 -2.86 4.84
CA LEU A 25 -4.09 -2.26 3.57
C LEU A 25 -3.10 -1.17 3.19
N TYR A 26 -2.85 -1.04 1.90
CA TYR A 26 -2.03 0.01 1.33
C TYR A 26 -2.89 0.84 0.39
N PHE A 27 -2.92 2.16 0.59
CA PHE A 27 -3.71 3.05 -0.26
C PHE A 27 -2.88 4.18 -0.88
N CYS A 28 -3.17 4.45 -2.15
CA CYS A 28 -2.59 5.49 -2.97
C CYS A 28 -3.35 6.80 -2.75
N ARG A 29 -2.70 7.81 -2.15
CA ARG A 29 -3.31 9.13 -1.97
C ARG A 29 -3.52 9.93 -3.25
N ASN A 30 -2.73 9.63 -4.28
CA ASN A 30 -2.77 10.37 -5.53
C ASN A 30 -3.86 9.85 -6.47
N CYS A 31 -3.99 8.53 -6.56
CA CYS A 31 -4.80 7.84 -7.55
C CYS A 31 -6.01 7.09 -6.95
N GLY A 32 -6.09 6.97 -5.62
CA GLY A 32 -7.18 6.29 -4.93
C GLY A 32 -7.13 4.76 -4.95
N ARG A 33 -6.15 4.14 -5.63
CA ARG A 33 -5.99 2.67 -5.63
C ARG A 33 -5.69 2.12 -4.25
N MET A 34 -6.25 0.96 -3.95
CA MET A 34 -5.98 0.18 -2.74
C MET A 34 -5.42 -1.18 -3.13
N THR A 35 -4.39 -1.62 -2.42
CA THR A 35 -3.82 -2.96 -2.50
C THR A 35 -3.83 -3.59 -1.11
N SER A 36 -4.29 -4.83 -1.00
CA SER A 36 -4.17 -5.59 0.24
C SER A 36 -2.78 -6.19 0.35
N ALA A 37 -2.28 -6.31 1.58
CA ALA A 37 -0.99 -6.95 1.85
C ALA A 37 -0.97 -8.46 1.56
N GLU A 38 -2.10 -9.06 1.13
CA GLU A 38 -2.11 -10.47 0.69
C GLU A 38 -1.44 -10.66 -0.67
N TYR A 39 -1.10 -9.56 -1.36
CA TYR A 39 -0.45 -9.52 -2.67
C TYR A 39 0.92 -8.83 -2.63
N VAL A 40 1.68 -8.97 -1.53
CA VAL A 40 3.11 -8.62 -1.50
C VAL A 40 3.96 -9.84 -1.16
#